data_AF-A0A7Z8VSZ3-F1
#
_entry.id   AF-A0A7Z8VSZ3-F1
#
_cell.length_a   1.000
_cell.length_b   1.000
_cell.length_c   1.000
_cell.angle_alpha   90.00
_cell.angle_beta   90.00
_cell.angle_gamma   90.00
#
_symmetry.space_group_name_H-M   'P 1'
#
loop_
_entity.id
_entity.type
_entity.pdbx_description
1 polymer ?
#
loop_
_entity_poly.entity_id
_entity_poly.type
_entity_poly.pdbx_seq_one_letter_code
_entity_poly.pdbx_strand_id
1 'polypeptide(L)'
;MKYEKGSEWRKWDLHVHTPESEGFTGDWEQFKEQLKQADCDVIGINDYFSVAGYKTVQNEIATGTLDIGEKFILPVVEMRMTNSVQKKTNTKGVTHFNFHIIFNPELSTDDIENFIKSLKSEGTTISSDYGDKKKLKSKKVSFFDVLSSLNDNSRFKNKFLIWLPYDEYGGIDEIDPNSDAWMKGEFIRKSDILGSSNKEQIDFFLWNPQLKPDGTPKFTAQKFEQLLKQRKPCIKGSDSHKHNYPVGKLQDKDSNPVEKFCWIKADPTFEGLKQIIYEPEERVFIGEKPPILSKVENNKTNYIKFLKIDQASANHSGDIWFKDISIPFNNELIAIIGNKGSGKSGIADILGLVGDTH
;
A
#
# COMPACT_ATOMS: atom_id res chain seq x y z
N MET A 1 -1.15 -18.66 13.34
CA MET A 1 -0.86 -17.32 12.74
C MET A 1 -2.16 -16.81 12.13
N LYS A 2 -2.40 -15.49 12.05
CA LYS A 2 -3.63 -14.98 11.40
C LYS A 2 -3.66 -15.30 9.88
N TYR A 3 -2.49 -15.39 9.25
CA TYR A 3 -2.34 -15.68 7.82
C TYR A 3 -1.43 -16.91 7.63
N GLU A 4 -2.03 -18.07 7.36
CA GLU A 4 -1.31 -19.36 7.37
C GLU A 4 -0.72 -19.75 6.00
N LYS A 5 -1.17 -19.11 4.91
CA LYS A 5 -0.70 -19.37 3.54
C LYS A 5 0.50 -18.51 3.14
N GLY A 6 0.94 -17.60 4.02
CA GLY A 6 1.89 -16.55 3.67
C GLY A 6 1.27 -15.51 2.73
N SER A 7 2.11 -14.87 1.92
CA SER A 7 1.70 -13.70 1.13
C SER A 7 0.72 -14.07 0.00
N GLU A 8 -0.52 -13.60 0.11
CA GLU A 8 -1.55 -13.73 -0.93
C GLU A 8 -1.83 -12.37 -1.58
N TRP A 9 -2.32 -12.41 -2.82
CA TRP A 9 -2.80 -11.21 -3.52
C TRP A 9 -4.10 -10.73 -2.88
N ARG A 10 -4.07 -9.48 -2.41
CA ARG A 10 -5.20 -8.80 -1.78
C ARG A 10 -5.41 -7.44 -2.43
N LYS A 11 -6.63 -6.91 -2.37
CA LYS A 11 -6.92 -5.56 -2.86
C LYS A 11 -6.64 -4.56 -1.73
N TRP A 12 -5.90 -3.50 -2.04
CA TRP A 12 -5.50 -2.46 -1.09
C TRP A 12 -5.91 -1.10 -1.64
N ASP A 13 -6.60 -0.31 -0.84
CA ASP A 13 -6.94 1.06 -1.16
C ASP A 13 -6.46 2.00 -0.06
N LEU A 14 -5.31 2.64 -0.28
CA LEU A 14 -4.66 3.48 0.73
C LEU A 14 -5.01 4.96 0.63
N HIS A 15 -6.02 5.33 -0.18
CA HIS A 15 -6.39 6.72 -0.45
C HIS A 15 -7.88 6.96 -0.28
N VAL A 16 -8.36 6.74 0.93
CA VAL A 16 -9.77 6.92 1.28
C VAL A 16 -9.90 8.11 2.24
N HIS A 17 -10.62 9.15 1.81
CA HIS A 17 -10.92 10.30 2.66
C HIS A 17 -12.19 10.05 3.48
N THR A 18 -12.23 10.59 4.69
CA THR A 18 -13.38 10.50 5.59
C THR A 18 -14.16 11.82 5.64
N PRO A 19 -15.29 11.90 6.37
CA PRO A 19 -15.95 13.16 6.67
C PRO A 19 -15.07 14.22 7.37
N GLU A 20 -13.92 13.83 7.94
CA GLU A 20 -12.91 14.76 8.48
C GLU A 20 -12.11 15.48 7.40
N SER A 21 -12.13 14.99 6.15
CA SER A 21 -11.50 15.69 5.03
C SER A 21 -12.41 16.76 4.43
N GLU A 22 -11.84 17.94 4.16
CA GLU A 22 -12.58 19.02 3.50
C GLU A 22 -12.84 18.67 2.02
N GLY A 23 -14.11 18.69 1.64
CA GLY A 23 -14.58 18.29 0.32
C GLY A 23 -15.13 16.86 0.26
N PHE A 24 -15.09 16.10 1.37
CA PHE A 24 -15.83 14.84 1.45
C PHE A 24 -17.34 15.10 1.35
N THR A 25 -18.03 14.33 0.52
CA THR A 25 -19.48 14.41 0.33
C THR A 25 -20.18 13.22 0.99
N GLY A 26 -20.98 13.51 2.02
CA GLY A 26 -21.72 12.53 2.82
C GLY A 26 -21.45 12.70 4.31
N ASP A 27 -22.16 11.92 5.13
CA ASP A 27 -21.98 11.88 6.58
C ASP A 27 -21.25 10.62 7.06
N TRP A 28 -21.08 10.51 8.37
CA TRP A 28 -20.42 9.37 9.02
C TRP A 28 -21.16 8.04 8.82
N GLU A 29 -22.49 8.04 8.82
CA GLU A 29 -23.24 6.79 8.63
C GLU A 29 -23.11 6.29 7.19
N GLN A 30 -23.15 7.21 6.23
CA GLN A 30 -22.90 6.88 4.82
C GLN A 30 -21.47 6.40 4.59
N PHE A 31 -20.47 7.02 5.24
CA PHE A 31 -19.08 6.57 5.18
C PHE A 31 -18.88 5.18 5.81
N LYS A 32 -19.53 4.89 6.94
CA LYS A 32 -19.50 3.55 7.54
C LYS A 32 -20.06 2.49 6.61
N GLU A 33 -21.17 2.79 5.94
CA GLU A 33 -21.74 1.89 4.94
C GLU A 33 -20.80 1.68 3.76
N GLN A 34 -20.14 2.74 3.30
CA GLN A 34 -19.09 2.66 2.28
C GLN A 34 -17.94 1.72 2.69
N LEU A 35 -17.47 1.81 3.94
CA LEU A 35 -16.40 0.92 4.44
C LEU A 35 -16.83 -0.55 4.51
N LYS A 36 -18.09 -0.82 4.87
CA LYS A 36 -18.65 -2.19 4.87
C LYS A 36 -18.64 -2.78 3.47
N GLN A 37 -19.07 -1.99 2.49
CA GLN A 37 -19.22 -2.37 1.09
C GLN A 37 -17.90 -2.33 0.29
N ALA A 38 -16.81 -1.83 0.88
CA ALA A 38 -15.52 -1.71 0.21
C ALA A 38 -15.03 -3.06 -0.34
N ASP A 39 -14.63 -3.07 -1.60
CA ASP A 39 -14.08 -4.22 -2.31
C ASP A 39 -12.55 -4.23 -2.18
N CYS A 40 -12.08 -4.22 -0.93
CA CYS A 40 -10.67 -4.35 -0.59
C CYS A 40 -10.47 -4.93 0.81
N ASP A 41 -9.31 -5.54 1.01
CA ASP A 41 -8.90 -6.16 2.27
C ASP A 41 -8.19 -5.15 3.19
N VAL A 42 -7.59 -4.10 2.59
CA VAL A 42 -6.87 -3.05 3.32
C VAL A 42 -7.35 -1.67 2.90
N ILE A 43 -7.66 -0.84 3.89
CA ILE A 43 -8.13 0.54 3.71
C ILE A 43 -7.16 1.50 4.42
N GLY A 44 -6.53 2.39 3.69
CA GLY A 44 -5.79 3.52 4.25
C GLY A 44 -6.69 4.73 4.36
N ILE A 45 -6.96 5.14 5.59
CA ILE A 45 -7.69 6.37 5.89
C ILE A 45 -6.71 7.52 5.69
N ASN A 46 -6.89 8.34 4.67
CA ASN A 46 -5.90 9.30 4.15
C ASN A 46 -6.37 10.76 4.27
N ASP A 47 -6.67 11.22 5.48
CA ASP A 47 -7.20 12.56 5.68
C ASP A 47 -6.11 13.66 5.57
N TYR A 48 -6.52 14.86 5.13
CA TYR A 48 -5.62 16.01 5.00
C TYR A 48 -5.08 16.45 6.37
N PHE A 49 -3.77 16.32 6.58
CA PHE A 49 -3.09 16.76 7.82
C PHE A 49 -3.80 16.30 9.11
N SER A 50 -4.41 15.11 9.11
CA SER A 50 -5.17 14.61 10.26
C SER A 50 -5.20 13.10 10.31
N VAL A 51 -5.32 12.56 11.52
CA VAL A 51 -5.68 11.15 11.78
C VAL A 51 -7.01 11.05 12.52
N ALA A 52 -7.78 12.14 12.60
CA ALA A 52 -9.07 12.17 13.28
C ALA A 52 -10.04 11.13 12.71
N GLY A 53 -10.12 11.00 11.38
CA GLY A 53 -11.00 10.03 10.75
C GLY A 53 -10.60 8.59 11.07
N TYR A 54 -9.30 8.30 11.00
CA TYR A 54 -8.74 7.01 11.39
C TYR A 54 -9.05 6.67 12.85
N LYS A 55 -8.86 7.63 13.76
CA LYS A 55 -9.14 7.50 15.21
C LYS A 55 -10.61 7.20 15.47
N THR A 56 -11.53 7.86 14.75
CA THR A 56 -12.97 7.59 14.84
C THR A 56 -13.30 6.16 14.40
N VAL A 57 -12.84 5.75 13.21
CA VAL A 57 -13.09 4.39 12.69
C VAL A 57 -12.51 3.32 13.62
N GLN A 58 -11.28 3.52 14.10
CA GLN A 58 -10.62 2.60 15.04
C GLN A 58 -11.42 2.44 16.34
N ASN A 59 -11.90 3.55 16.91
CA ASN A 59 -12.71 3.53 18.12
C ASN A 59 -14.04 2.80 17.91
N GLU A 60 -14.73 3.06 16.81
CA GLU A 60 -16.03 2.43 16.52
C GLU A 60 -15.93 0.93 16.25
N ILE A 61 -14.82 0.47 15.67
CA ILE A 61 -14.52 -0.96 15.56
C ILE A 61 -14.26 -1.57 16.94
N ALA A 62 -13.47 -0.89 17.77
CA ALA A 62 -13.13 -1.36 19.11
C ALA A 62 -14.35 -1.44 20.06
N THR A 63 -15.32 -0.53 19.92
CA THR A 63 -16.57 -0.53 20.69
C THR A 63 -17.66 -1.41 20.08
N GLY A 64 -17.44 -1.97 18.88
CA GLY A 64 -18.40 -2.80 18.17
C GLY A 64 -19.55 -2.05 17.50
N THR A 65 -19.47 -0.72 17.39
CA THR A 65 -20.48 0.10 16.68
C THR A 65 -20.27 0.11 15.16
N LEU A 66 -19.09 -0.31 14.69
CA LEU A 66 -18.78 -0.51 13.28
C LEU A 66 -18.15 -1.89 13.07
N ASP A 67 -18.78 -2.73 12.26
CA ASP A 67 -18.22 -3.99 11.78
C ASP A 67 -17.86 -3.84 10.30
N ILE A 68 -16.58 -4.02 9.96
CA ILE A 68 -16.06 -4.01 8.59
C ILE A 68 -15.56 -5.39 8.14
N GLY A 69 -15.83 -6.44 8.93
CA GLY A 69 -15.34 -7.80 8.72
C GLY A 69 -13.86 -7.94 9.02
N GLU A 70 -13.13 -8.71 8.21
CA GLU A 70 -11.70 -8.97 8.40
C GLU A 70 -10.77 -7.87 7.83
N LYS A 71 -11.36 -6.79 7.29
CA LYS A 71 -10.62 -5.69 6.66
C LYS A 71 -9.65 -5.04 7.65
N PHE A 72 -8.49 -4.65 7.15
CA PHE A 72 -7.45 -3.98 7.93
C PHE A 72 -7.42 -2.49 7.60
N ILE A 73 -7.31 -1.63 8.63
CA ILE A 73 -7.21 -0.18 8.44
C ILE A 73 -5.79 0.32 8.74
N LEU A 74 -5.31 1.25 7.93
CA LEU A 74 -4.02 1.92 8.09
C LEU A 74 -4.20 3.44 8.29
N PRO A 75 -3.44 4.06 9.21
CA PRO A 75 -3.36 5.51 9.33
C PRO A 75 -2.49 6.07 8.19
N VAL A 76 -3.11 6.81 7.29
CA VAL A 76 -2.43 7.52 6.20
C VAL A 76 -2.72 9.02 6.35
N VAL A 77 -1.74 9.86 6.08
CA VAL A 77 -1.91 11.32 6.17
C VAL A 77 -1.45 11.96 4.88
N GLU A 78 -2.37 12.66 4.21
CA GLU A 78 -2.05 13.44 3.02
C GLU A 78 -1.55 14.82 3.42
N MET A 79 -0.37 15.19 2.91
CA MET A 79 0.26 16.47 3.16
C MET A 79 0.58 17.18 1.85
N ARG A 80 0.28 18.47 1.80
CA ARG A 80 0.70 19.35 0.72
C ARG A 80 2.09 19.92 1.02
N MET A 81 2.95 19.94 0.01
CA MET A 81 4.29 20.49 0.05
C MET A 81 4.27 22.01 -0.10
N THR A 82 5.27 22.67 0.48
CA THR A 82 5.62 24.06 0.16
C THR A 82 6.17 24.21 -1.26
N ASN A 83 6.79 23.16 -1.80
CA ASN A 83 7.31 23.15 -3.17
C ASN A 83 6.16 23.19 -4.18
N SER A 84 6.36 23.96 -5.24
CA SER A 84 5.36 24.17 -6.28
C SER A 84 5.99 24.53 -7.62
N VAL A 85 5.30 24.21 -8.71
CA VAL A 85 5.70 24.60 -10.07
C VAL A 85 4.60 25.44 -10.72
N GLN A 86 5.00 26.43 -11.53
CA GLN A 86 4.06 27.18 -12.37
C GLN A 86 3.66 26.33 -13.58
N LYS A 87 2.35 26.18 -13.83
CA LYS A 87 1.88 25.45 -15.02
C LYS A 87 2.31 26.17 -16.30
N LYS A 88 3.00 25.45 -17.20
CA LYS A 88 3.45 25.98 -18.50
C LYS A 88 2.31 26.37 -19.45
N THR A 89 1.09 25.86 -19.24
CA THR A 89 0.01 25.92 -20.23
C THR A 89 -1.23 26.73 -19.82
N ASN A 90 -1.27 27.36 -18.64
CA ASN A 90 -2.39 28.25 -18.31
C ASN A 90 -1.98 29.36 -17.32
N THR A 91 -2.30 30.60 -17.70
CA THR A 91 -2.30 31.76 -16.81
C THR A 91 -3.31 31.51 -15.66
N LYS A 92 -2.80 31.48 -14.42
CA LYS A 92 -3.51 31.38 -13.11
C LYS A 92 -3.58 30.00 -12.42
N GLY A 93 -2.45 29.32 -12.24
CA GLY A 93 -2.38 28.24 -11.24
C GLY A 93 -0.97 27.84 -10.86
N VAL A 94 -0.70 27.78 -9.55
CA VAL A 94 0.49 27.15 -8.96
C VAL A 94 0.10 25.73 -8.52
N THR A 95 0.70 24.71 -9.11
CA THR A 95 0.51 23.32 -8.65
C THR A 95 1.41 23.10 -7.44
N HIS A 96 0.80 22.77 -6.31
CA HIS A 96 1.55 22.28 -5.15
C HIS A 96 1.59 20.77 -5.21
N PHE A 97 2.72 20.21 -4.79
CA PHE A 97 2.88 18.77 -4.72
C PHE A 97 2.30 18.22 -3.42
N ASN A 98 1.90 16.96 -3.44
CA ASN A 98 1.44 16.21 -2.28
C ASN A 98 2.41 15.07 -1.98
N PHE A 99 2.41 14.61 -0.74
CA PHE A 99 2.97 13.32 -0.34
C PHE A 99 2.15 12.77 0.81
N HIS A 100 2.12 11.44 0.92
CA HIS A 100 1.37 10.74 1.94
C HIS A 100 2.34 10.05 2.89
N ILE A 101 1.96 10.00 4.17
CA ILE A 101 2.70 9.28 5.20
C ILE A 101 1.83 8.13 5.66
N ILE A 102 2.27 6.91 5.41
CA ILE A 102 1.60 5.69 5.90
C ILE A 102 2.27 5.34 7.22
N PHE A 103 1.57 5.48 8.34
CA PHE A 103 2.11 5.18 9.65
C PHE A 103 1.91 3.70 10.01
N ASN A 104 2.83 3.15 10.79
CA ASN A 104 2.63 1.85 11.43
C ASN A 104 1.46 1.97 12.43
N PRO A 105 0.40 1.15 12.34
CA PRO A 105 -0.76 1.24 13.23
C PRO A 105 -0.46 0.84 14.68
N GLU A 106 0.73 0.35 14.99
CA GLU A 106 1.21 0.20 16.38
C GLU A 106 1.57 1.54 17.04
N LEU A 107 1.71 2.63 16.27
CA LEU A 107 1.84 3.97 16.82
C LEU A 107 0.51 4.42 17.42
N SER A 108 0.55 5.08 18.57
CA SER A 108 -0.66 5.67 19.13
C SER A 108 -1.16 6.80 18.23
N THR A 109 -2.48 6.92 18.09
CA THR A 109 -3.09 8.01 17.32
C THR A 109 -2.76 9.38 17.91
N ASP A 110 -2.61 9.47 19.23
CA ASP A 110 -2.19 10.70 19.92
C ASP A 110 -0.75 11.09 19.55
N ASP A 111 0.17 10.13 19.39
CA ASP A 111 1.53 10.43 18.95
C ASP A 111 1.54 11.00 17.54
N ILE A 112 0.81 10.36 16.60
CA ILE A 112 0.72 10.82 15.21
C ILE A 112 0.05 12.21 15.16
N GLU A 113 -1.04 12.40 15.90
CA GLU A 113 -1.75 13.67 16.02
C GLU A 113 -0.84 14.78 16.55
N ASN A 114 -0.11 14.53 17.63
CA ASN A 114 0.83 15.49 18.22
C ASN A 114 1.98 15.82 17.26
N PHE A 115 2.49 14.83 16.52
CA PHE A 115 3.47 15.05 15.46
C PHE A 115 2.93 16.02 14.41
N ILE A 116 1.73 15.76 13.87
CA ILE A 116 1.12 16.62 12.85
C ILE A 116 0.89 18.04 13.38
N LYS A 117 0.36 18.17 14.61
CA LYS A 117 0.15 19.47 15.27
C LYS A 117 1.44 20.28 15.44
N SER A 118 2.58 19.61 15.60
CA SER A 118 3.90 20.24 15.76
C SER A 118 4.50 20.76 14.45
N LEU A 119 4.02 20.28 13.29
CA LEU A 119 4.52 20.69 11.99
C LEU A 119 4.26 22.18 11.76
N LYS A 120 5.20 22.84 11.08
CA LYS A 120 5.12 24.25 10.74
C LYS A 120 4.55 24.44 9.34
N SER A 121 3.51 25.27 9.23
CA SER A 121 2.94 25.76 7.98
C SER A 121 2.93 27.29 8.03
N GLU A 122 3.55 27.93 7.04
CA GLU A 122 3.64 29.40 6.95
C GLU A 122 4.19 30.05 8.24
N GLY A 123 5.18 29.40 8.86
CA GLY A 123 5.85 29.89 10.08
C GLY A 123 5.14 29.59 11.39
N THR A 124 3.93 29.03 11.37
CA THR A 124 3.14 28.70 12.57
C THR A 124 2.90 27.19 12.69
N THR A 125 2.74 26.68 13.91
CA THR A 125 2.40 25.26 14.12
C THR A 125 0.96 24.98 13.72
N ILE A 126 0.67 23.79 13.17
CA ILE A 126 -0.68 23.39 12.77
C ILE A 126 -1.65 23.25 13.96
N SER A 127 -1.14 23.12 15.20
CA SER A 127 -1.92 22.86 16.41
C SER A 127 -3.22 23.66 16.58
N SER A 128 -3.24 24.95 16.29
CA SER A 128 -4.43 25.81 16.46
C SER A 128 -5.54 25.54 15.43
N ASP A 129 -5.19 24.93 14.30
CA ASP A 129 -6.08 24.70 13.17
C ASP A 129 -6.45 23.22 13.00
N TYR A 130 -5.93 22.33 13.86
CA TYR A 130 -6.13 20.89 13.74
C TYR A 130 -7.60 20.46 13.80
N GLY A 131 -8.43 21.19 14.54
CA GLY A 131 -9.88 20.91 14.63
C GLY A 131 -10.70 21.46 13.45
N ASP A 132 -10.07 22.11 12.46
CA ASP A 132 -10.75 22.75 11.34
C ASP A 132 -10.24 22.20 10.00
N LYS A 133 -11.00 21.25 9.44
CA LYS A 133 -10.66 20.60 8.16
C LYS A 133 -10.49 21.56 6.98
N LYS A 134 -11.18 22.70 6.98
CA LYS A 134 -11.04 23.72 5.92
C LYS A 134 -9.66 24.36 5.99
N LYS A 135 -9.21 24.67 7.20
CA LYS A 135 -7.87 25.21 7.42
C LYS A 135 -6.81 24.17 7.13
N LEU A 136 -7.01 22.91 7.55
CA LEU A 136 -6.07 21.82 7.28
C LEU A 136 -5.80 21.62 5.78
N LYS A 137 -6.83 21.64 4.93
CA LYS A 137 -6.68 21.51 3.46
C LYS A 137 -5.80 22.61 2.82
N SER A 138 -5.67 23.75 3.49
CA SER A 138 -4.86 24.88 3.04
C SER A 138 -3.39 24.81 3.50
N LYS A 139 -3.09 23.97 4.50
CA LYS A 139 -1.74 23.85 5.09
C LYS A 139 -0.74 23.32 4.09
N LYS A 140 0.52 23.71 4.29
CA LYS A 140 1.67 23.30 3.48
C LYS A 140 2.88 23.09 4.38
N VAL A 141 3.65 22.04 4.13
CA VAL A 141 4.84 21.69 4.91
C VAL A 141 6.04 21.43 4.00
N SER A 142 7.24 21.63 4.52
CA SER A 142 8.47 21.22 3.83
C SER A 142 8.60 19.70 3.87
N PHE A 143 8.67 19.05 2.71
CA PHE A 143 8.86 17.60 2.61
C PHE A 143 10.11 17.12 3.38
N PHE A 144 11.22 17.84 3.21
CA PHE A 144 12.49 17.46 3.84
C PHE A 144 12.47 17.66 5.35
N ASP A 145 11.82 18.71 5.86
CA ASP A 145 11.75 18.97 7.30
C ASP A 145 10.86 17.94 8.00
N VAL A 146 9.74 17.55 7.37
CA VAL A 146 8.87 16.47 7.85
C VAL A 146 9.64 15.15 7.90
N LEU A 147 10.35 14.82 6.82
CA LEU A 147 11.15 13.59 6.76
C LEU A 147 12.29 13.58 7.79
N SER A 148 12.98 14.70 8.01
CA SER A 148 14.00 14.80 9.06
C SER A 148 13.36 14.58 10.43
N SER A 149 12.26 15.27 10.72
CA SER A 149 11.56 15.18 12.01
C SER A 149 11.11 13.75 12.33
N LEU A 150 10.65 12.99 11.34
CA LEU A 150 10.28 11.58 11.51
C LEU A 150 11.49 10.67 11.73
N ASN A 151 12.58 10.88 10.99
CA ASN A 151 13.78 10.04 11.09
C ASN A 151 14.60 10.30 12.36
N ASP A 152 14.61 11.55 12.83
CA ASP A 152 15.35 11.98 14.02
C ASP A 152 14.60 11.64 15.31
N ASN A 153 13.29 11.39 15.22
CA ASN A 153 12.47 10.99 16.35
C ASN A 153 12.45 9.46 16.51
N SER A 154 13.08 8.96 17.57
CA SER A 154 13.13 7.53 17.92
C SER A 154 11.77 6.83 17.98
N ARG A 155 10.68 7.56 18.27
CA ARG A 155 9.33 7.02 18.30
C ARG A 155 8.80 6.67 16.90
N PHE A 156 9.15 7.47 15.88
CA PHE A 156 8.64 7.31 14.51
C PHE A 156 9.62 6.59 13.59
N LYS A 157 10.93 6.66 13.87
CA LYS A 157 11.95 6.02 13.03
C LYS A 157 11.59 4.57 12.71
N ASN A 158 11.63 4.22 11.43
CA ASN A 158 11.26 2.91 10.87
C ASN A 158 9.78 2.49 11.04
N LYS A 159 8.89 3.40 11.47
CA LYS A 159 7.46 3.17 11.70
C LYS A 159 6.56 4.01 10.78
N PHE A 160 7.07 4.41 9.63
CA PHE A 160 6.32 5.07 8.58
C PHE A 160 6.88 4.70 7.21
N LEU A 161 6.08 4.91 6.17
CA LEU A 161 6.48 4.88 4.77
C LEU A 161 6.05 6.18 4.09
N ILE A 162 6.87 6.67 3.17
CA ILE A 162 6.57 7.83 2.34
C ILE A 162 6.03 7.36 1.00
N TRP A 163 4.80 7.75 0.70
CA TRP A 163 4.17 7.54 -0.59
C TRP A 163 4.07 8.87 -1.33
N LEU A 164 4.71 8.98 -2.50
CA LEU A 164 4.77 10.18 -3.31
C LEU A 164 3.95 10.03 -4.60
N PRO A 165 2.81 10.75 -4.73
CA PRO A 165 2.10 10.86 -5.99
C PRO A 165 3.02 11.27 -7.15
N TYR A 166 2.97 10.56 -8.26
CA TYR A 166 3.77 10.87 -9.45
C TYR A 166 2.94 11.54 -10.54
N ASP A 167 2.03 10.82 -11.19
CA ASP A 167 1.16 11.31 -12.28
C ASP A 167 -0.30 11.50 -11.82
N GLU A 168 -0.48 11.85 -10.55
CA GLU A 168 -1.77 12.06 -9.90
C GLU A 168 -1.98 13.55 -9.58
N TYR A 169 -3.15 13.92 -9.04
CA TYR A 169 -3.34 15.28 -8.54
C TYR A 169 -2.33 15.59 -7.42
N GLY A 170 -1.61 16.70 -7.55
CA GLY A 170 -0.49 17.02 -6.67
C GLY A 170 0.75 16.14 -6.89
N GLY A 171 0.81 15.40 -8.00
CA GLY A 171 1.97 14.61 -8.37
C GLY A 171 3.14 15.44 -8.92
N ILE A 172 4.33 14.84 -8.88
CA ILE A 172 5.59 15.49 -9.28
C ILE A 172 5.94 15.31 -10.78
N ASP A 173 5.06 14.71 -11.58
CA ASP A 173 5.28 14.53 -13.02
C ASP A 173 5.44 15.88 -13.75
N GLU A 174 4.69 16.90 -13.32
CA GLU A 174 4.75 18.29 -13.81
C GLU A 174 6.12 18.98 -13.58
N ILE A 175 6.99 18.44 -12.70
CA ILE A 175 8.34 18.98 -12.50
C ILE A 175 9.16 18.75 -13.78
N ASP A 176 9.64 19.84 -14.38
CA ASP A 176 10.44 19.81 -15.60
C ASP A 176 11.76 19.06 -15.36
N PRO A 177 11.98 17.94 -16.07
CA PRO A 177 13.18 17.13 -15.92
C PRO A 177 14.47 17.83 -16.40
N ASN A 178 14.39 19.01 -17.01
CA ASN A 178 15.57 19.76 -17.47
C ASN A 178 15.98 20.89 -16.51
N SER A 179 15.02 21.61 -15.92
CA SER A 179 15.32 22.70 -14.98
C SER A 179 15.44 22.23 -13.53
N ASP A 180 14.64 21.24 -13.14
CA ASP A 180 14.46 20.85 -11.73
C ASP A 180 14.70 19.36 -11.49
N ALA A 181 15.49 18.76 -12.39
CA ALA A 181 15.84 17.33 -12.40
C ALA A 181 16.35 16.84 -11.04
N TRP A 182 17.18 17.66 -10.39
CA TRP A 182 17.78 17.33 -9.10
C TRP A 182 16.71 17.22 -8.01
N MET A 183 15.80 18.19 -7.91
CA MET A 183 14.72 18.21 -6.92
C MET A 183 13.74 17.06 -7.12
N LYS A 184 13.31 16.83 -8.37
CA LYS A 184 12.46 15.68 -8.71
C LYS A 184 13.12 14.36 -8.31
N GLY A 185 14.41 14.22 -8.62
CA GLY A 185 15.21 13.06 -8.23
C GLY A 185 15.31 12.88 -6.72
N GLU A 186 15.49 13.95 -5.95
CA GLU A 186 15.57 13.88 -4.48
C GLU A 186 14.24 13.43 -3.85
N PHE A 187 13.11 13.95 -4.31
CA PHE A 187 11.79 13.49 -3.84
C PHE A 187 11.60 12.00 -4.11
N ILE A 188 11.90 11.54 -5.33
CA ILE A 188 11.78 10.13 -5.71
C ILE A 188 12.71 9.26 -4.85
N ARG A 189 13.98 9.65 -4.70
CA ARG A 189 14.96 8.87 -3.93
C ARG A 189 14.56 8.72 -2.46
N LYS A 190 14.01 9.78 -1.86
CA LYS A 190 13.59 9.83 -0.45
C LYS A 190 12.19 9.29 -0.17
N SER A 191 11.44 8.92 -1.21
CA SER A 191 10.12 8.29 -1.06
C SER A 191 10.24 6.78 -1.16
N ASP A 192 9.45 6.04 -0.39
CA ASP A 192 9.47 4.57 -0.40
C ASP A 192 8.62 4.01 -1.53
N ILE A 193 7.49 4.68 -1.80
CA ILE A 193 6.45 4.27 -2.75
C ILE A 193 6.12 5.44 -3.68
N LEU A 194 5.83 5.16 -4.94
CA LEU A 194 5.33 6.14 -5.91
C LEU A 194 3.85 5.92 -6.21
N GLY A 195 3.14 7.00 -6.51
CA GLY A 195 1.74 6.97 -6.92
C GLY A 195 1.60 6.98 -8.44
N SER A 196 1.27 5.84 -9.04
CA SER A 196 0.94 5.76 -10.47
C SER A 196 0.19 4.49 -10.81
N SER A 197 -0.73 4.59 -11.77
CA SER A 197 -1.38 3.44 -12.40
C SER A 197 -1.00 3.27 -13.89
N ASN A 198 -0.08 4.10 -14.39
CA ASN A 198 0.37 4.08 -15.77
C ASN A 198 1.45 3.02 -15.96
N LYS A 199 1.22 2.07 -16.90
CA LYS A 199 2.14 0.95 -17.14
C LYS A 199 3.55 1.39 -17.50
N GLU A 200 3.70 2.42 -18.32
CA GLU A 200 5.02 2.92 -18.73
C GLU A 200 5.80 3.52 -17.56
N GLN A 201 5.10 4.20 -16.64
CA GLN A 201 5.72 4.76 -15.44
C GLN A 201 6.09 3.66 -14.45
N ILE A 202 5.18 2.71 -14.21
CA ILE A 202 5.45 1.52 -13.38
C ILE A 202 6.70 0.80 -13.91
N ASP A 203 6.75 0.52 -15.21
CA ASP A 203 7.88 -0.13 -15.86
C ASP A 203 9.18 0.67 -15.72
N PHE A 204 9.12 2.00 -15.88
CA PHE A 204 10.26 2.87 -15.66
C PHE A 204 10.81 2.77 -14.23
N PHE A 205 9.93 2.80 -13.21
CA PHE A 205 10.35 2.72 -11.81
C PHE A 205 10.80 1.32 -11.38
N LEU A 206 10.41 0.28 -12.12
CA LEU A 206 10.93 -1.08 -11.99
C LEU A 206 12.23 -1.34 -12.78
N TRP A 207 12.71 -0.32 -13.52
CA TRP A 207 13.89 -0.40 -14.40
C TRP A 207 13.70 -1.33 -15.60
N ASN A 208 12.46 -1.43 -16.08
CA ASN A 208 12.06 -2.18 -17.27
C ASN A 208 11.69 -1.20 -18.40
N PRO A 209 12.62 -0.39 -18.92
CA PRO A 209 12.29 0.65 -19.90
C PRO A 209 11.81 0.04 -21.21
N GLN A 210 11.03 0.82 -21.95
CA GLN A 210 10.73 0.53 -23.34
C GLN A 210 12.01 0.34 -24.16
N LEU A 211 11.93 -0.55 -25.15
CA LEU A 211 12.99 -0.74 -26.14
C LEU A 211 12.86 0.29 -27.26
N LYS A 212 14.00 0.72 -27.78
CA LYS A 212 14.09 1.49 -29.02
C LYS A 212 13.84 0.57 -30.23
N PRO A 213 13.63 1.13 -31.45
CA PRO A 213 13.45 0.32 -32.66
C PRO A 213 14.58 -0.66 -32.96
N ASP A 214 15.80 -0.38 -32.47
CA ASP A 214 16.99 -1.24 -32.60
C ASP A 214 17.06 -2.37 -31.55
N GLY A 215 16.03 -2.51 -30.70
CA GLY A 215 15.98 -3.49 -29.62
C GLY A 215 16.76 -3.12 -28.37
N THR A 216 17.44 -1.96 -28.35
CA THR A 216 18.19 -1.52 -27.16
C THR A 216 17.29 -0.79 -26.15
N PRO A 217 17.55 -0.90 -24.84
CA PRO A 217 16.80 -0.16 -23.83
C PRO A 217 16.87 1.36 -24.02
N LYS A 218 15.73 2.06 -23.83
CA LYS A 218 15.70 3.54 -23.82
C LYS A 218 16.58 4.13 -22.71
N PHE A 219 16.72 3.42 -21.59
CA PHE A 219 17.56 3.78 -20.45
C PHE A 219 18.45 2.60 -20.04
N THR A 220 19.69 2.88 -19.67
CA THR A 220 20.61 1.85 -19.15
C THR A 220 20.41 1.61 -17.66
N ALA A 221 20.79 0.44 -17.15
CA ALA A 221 20.79 0.14 -15.72
C ALA A 221 21.60 1.17 -14.91
N GLN A 222 22.74 1.62 -15.45
CA GLN A 222 23.56 2.68 -14.85
C GLN A 222 22.81 4.00 -14.72
N LYS A 223 21.98 4.35 -15.72
CA LYS A 223 21.16 5.57 -15.68
C LYS A 223 20.09 5.48 -14.59
N PHE A 224 19.48 4.31 -14.42
CA PHE A 224 18.51 4.09 -13.35
C PHE A 224 19.16 4.14 -11.96
N GLU A 225 20.32 3.50 -11.78
CA GLU A 225 21.08 3.55 -10.53
C GLU A 225 21.44 5.00 -10.14
N GLN A 226 21.80 5.84 -11.11
CA GLN A 226 22.07 7.25 -10.87
C GLN A 226 20.82 8.04 -10.50
N LEU A 227 19.69 7.77 -11.15
CA LEU A 227 18.48 8.58 -11.05
C LEU A 227 17.61 8.17 -9.85
N LEU A 228 17.38 6.86 -9.68
CA LEU A 228 16.42 6.28 -8.74
C LEU A 228 17.07 5.60 -7.53
N LYS A 229 18.34 5.15 -7.63
CA LYS A 229 19.10 4.36 -6.63
C LYS A 229 18.56 2.96 -6.32
N GLN A 230 17.27 2.75 -6.52
CA GLN A 230 16.62 1.46 -6.35
C GLN A 230 15.35 1.42 -7.21
N ARG A 231 14.83 0.23 -7.44
CA ARG A 231 13.48 0.06 -7.98
C ARG A 231 12.47 0.61 -6.98
N LYS A 232 11.38 1.22 -7.47
CA LYS A 232 10.33 1.79 -6.61
C LYS A 232 8.98 1.15 -6.92
N PRO A 233 8.27 0.62 -5.91
CA PRO A 233 6.90 0.15 -6.09
C PRO A 233 5.98 1.33 -6.46
N CYS A 234 5.00 1.06 -7.31
CA CYS A 234 3.97 2.03 -7.68
C CYS A 234 2.61 1.52 -7.23
N ILE A 235 1.95 2.27 -6.35
CA ILE A 235 0.57 1.98 -5.91
C ILE A 235 -0.38 3.06 -6.42
N LYS A 236 -1.68 2.82 -6.31
CA LYS A 236 -2.73 3.81 -6.57
C LYS A 236 -3.92 3.53 -5.67
N GLY A 237 -4.54 4.55 -5.11
CA GLY A 237 -5.79 4.43 -4.35
C GLY A 237 -6.99 5.00 -5.10
N SER A 238 -8.18 4.86 -4.51
CA SER A 238 -9.42 5.37 -5.07
C SER A 238 -9.53 6.89 -5.06
N ASP A 239 -8.79 7.59 -4.20
CA ASP A 239 -8.96 9.03 -3.94
C ASP A 239 -10.43 9.37 -3.57
N SER A 240 -11.04 8.49 -2.76
CA SER A 240 -12.47 8.49 -2.48
C SER A 240 -12.86 9.67 -1.60
N HIS A 241 -13.51 10.67 -2.20
CA HIS A 241 -14.08 11.85 -1.54
C HIS A 241 -15.62 11.83 -1.47
N LYS A 242 -16.26 10.74 -1.88
CA LYS A 242 -17.73 10.64 -1.93
C LYS A 242 -18.16 9.37 -1.23
N HIS A 243 -19.16 9.45 -0.35
CA HIS A 243 -19.71 8.30 0.36
C HIS A 243 -20.22 7.18 -0.57
N ASN A 244 -20.60 7.52 -1.81
CA ASN A 244 -21.10 6.58 -2.79
C ASN A 244 -20.02 6.08 -3.78
N TYR A 245 -18.75 6.43 -3.57
CA TYR A 245 -17.67 5.90 -4.38
C TYR A 245 -17.36 4.44 -3.98
N PRO A 246 -17.17 3.50 -4.92
CA PRO A 246 -16.84 2.13 -4.60
C PRO A 246 -15.37 1.98 -4.17
N VAL A 247 -15.09 2.10 -2.87
CA VAL A 247 -13.74 1.92 -2.28
C VAL A 247 -13.14 0.58 -2.73
N GLY A 248 -11.88 0.61 -3.15
CA GLY A 248 -11.18 -0.49 -3.81
C GLY A 248 -11.00 -0.29 -5.32
N LYS A 249 -11.95 0.38 -6.00
CA LYS A 249 -11.84 0.69 -7.43
C LYS A 249 -10.99 1.95 -7.66
N LEU A 250 -10.19 1.93 -8.72
CA LEU A 250 -9.44 3.10 -9.17
C LEU A 250 -10.31 4.02 -10.04
N GLN A 251 -9.88 5.26 -10.18
CA GLN A 251 -10.53 6.27 -11.02
C GLN A 251 -9.94 6.35 -12.43
N ASP A 252 -10.79 6.70 -13.40
CA ASP A 252 -10.35 7.26 -14.69
C ASP A 252 -10.01 8.76 -14.57
N LYS A 253 -9.77 9.42 -15.72
CA LYS A 253 -9.40 10.84 -15.77
C LYS A 253 -10.56 11.78 -15.41
N ASP A 254 -11.79 11.29 -15.45
CA ASP A 254 -13.01 12.03 -15.16
C ASP A 254 -13.54 11.70 -13.75
N SER A 255 -12.70 11.07 -12.92
CA SER A 255 -13.01 10.62 -11.55
C SER A 255 -14.14 9.59 -11.45
N ASN A 256 -14.38 8.82 -12.51
CA ASN A 256 -15.33 7.70 -12.48
C ASN A 256 -14.62 6.39 -12.09
N PRO A 257 -15.30 5.49 -11.36
CA PRO A 257 -14.73 4.19 -11.02
C PRO A 257 -14.57 3.31 -12.27
N VAL A 258 -13.44 2.61 -12.36
CA VAL A 258 -13.16 1.62 -13.41
C VAL A 258 -12.85 0.25 -12.80
N GLU A 259 -12.97 -0.81 -13.59
CA GLU A 259 -12.59 -2.19 -13.21
C GLU A 259 -11.06 -2.35 -13.17
N LYS A 260 -10.44 -1.58 -12.28
CA LYS A 260 -9.00 -1.54 -12.04
C LYS A 260 -8.80 -1.37 -10.56
N PHE A 261 -7.89 -2.16 -9.98
CA PHE A 261 -7.64 -2.21 -8.55
C PHE A 261 -6.14 -2.15 -8.29
N CYS A 262 -5.77 -1.77 -7.07
CA CYS A 262 -4.41 -1.92 -6.57
C CYS A 262 -4.31 -3.23 -5.79
N TRP A 263 -3.59 -4.19 -6.34
CA TRP A 263 -3.34 -5.48 -5.73
C TRP A 263 -1.95 -5.50 -5.10
N ILE A 264 -1.88 -5.91 -3.83
CA ILE A 264 -0.62 -6.12 -3.12
C ILE A 264 -0.55 -7.56 -2.61
N LYS A 265 0.55 -8.24 -2.93
CA LYS A 265 0.85 -9.60 -2.46
C LYS A 265 1.54 -9.54 -1.10
N ALA A 266 0.74 -9.40 -0.05
CA ALA A 266 1.20 -9.32 1.32
C ALA A 266 0.10 -9.64 2.32
N ASP A 267 0.50 -9.93 3.55
CA ASP A 267 -0.41 -9.97 4.68
C ASP A 267 -0.92 -8.55 5.01
N PRO A 268 -2.21 -8.35 5.33
CA PRO A 268 -2.81 -7.10 5.78
C PRO A 268 -2.20 -6.54 7.09
N THR A 269 -0.98 -6.05 6.99
CA THR A 269 -0.16 -5.50 8.09
C THR A 269 0.81 -4.46 7.52
N PHE A 270 1.34 -3.60 8.38
CA PHE A 270 2.38 -2.63 7.98
C PHE A 270 3.67 -3.32 7.51
N GLU A 271 4.10 -4.39 8.19
CA GLU A 271 5.29 -5.16 7.79
C GLU A 271 5.09 -5.93 6.48
N GLY A 272 3.87 -6.39 6.21
CA GLY A 272 3.48 -6.93 4.91
C GLY A 272 3.58 -5.87 3.81
N LEU A 273 3.07 -4.67 4.06
CA LEU A 273 3.19 -3.55 3.12
C LEU A 273 4.65 -3.23 2.81
N LYS A 274 5.54 -3.19 3.81
CA LYS A 274 6.98 -2.94 3.60
C LYS A 274 7.65 -3.89 2.62
N GLN A 275 7.11 -5.10 2.44
CA GLN A 275 7.66 -6.08 1.49
C GLN A 275 7.67 -5.56 0.04
N ILE A 276 6.74 -4.67 -0.34
CA ILE A 276 6.68 -4.12 -1.69
C ILE A 276 7.90 -3.28 -2.05
N ILE A 277 8.64 -2.78 -1.06
CA ILE A 277 9.86 -1.98 -1.29
C ILE A 277 11.02 -2.88 -1.73
N TYR A 278 11.06 -4.11 -1.22
CA TYR A 278 12.11 -5.08 -1.53
C TYR A 278 11.84 -5.84 -2.82
N GLU A 279 10.57 -6.19 -3.08
CA GLU A 279 10.15 -7.00 -4.22
C GLU A 279 9.01 -6.31 -5.01
N PRO A 280 9.22 -5.08 -5.52
CA PRO A 280 8.15 -4.26 -6.08
C PRO A 280 7.48 -4.87 -7.31
N GLU A 281 8.24 -5.56 -8.17
CA GLU A 281 7.76 -6.20 -9.40
C GLU A 281 6.84 -7.40 -9.12
N GLU A 282 7.16 -8.17 -8.07
CA GLU A 282 6.46 -9.42 -7.74
C GLU A 282 5.29 -9.22 -6.78
N ARG A 283 5.19 -8.05 -6.15
CA ARG A 283 4.24 -7.79 -5.06
C ARG A 283 3.21 -6.72 -5.34
N VAL A 284 3.34 -5.95 -6.42
CA VAL A 284 2.36 -4.91 -6.76
C VAL A 284 1.84 -5.12 -8.16
N PHE A 285 0.52 -5.14 -8.28
CA PHE A 285 -0.15 -5.24 -9.57
C PHE A 285 -1.31 -4.25 -9.64
N ILE A 286 -1.33 -3.43 -10.70
CA ILE A 286 -2.36 -2.43 -10.95
C ILE A 286 -3.18 -2.85 -12.18
N GLY A 287 -4.42 -3.30 -11.96
CA GLY A 287 -5.24 -3.88 -13.02
C GLY A 287 -6.51 -4.53 -12.47
N GLU A 288 -7.31 -5.14 -13.35
CA GLU A 288 -8.51 -5.87 -12.94
C GLU A 288 -8.15 -7.05 -12.02
N LYS A 289 -7.16 -7.87 -12.41
CA LYS A 289 -6.76 -9.07 -11.68
C LYS A 289 -5.31 -9.49 -11.97
N PRO A 290 -4.52 -9.88 -10.95
CA PRO A 290 -3.18 -10.43 -11.15
C PRO A 290 -3.23 -11.69 -12.05
N PRO A 291 -2.35 -11.80 -13.07
CA PRO A 291 -2.39 -12.90 -14.04
C PRO A 291 -2.31 -14.30 -13.40
N ILE A 292 -1.57 -14.44 -12.30
CA ILE A 292 -1.44 -15.70 -11.58
C ILE A 292 -2.78 -16.19 -11.01
N LEU A 293 -3.67 -15.30 -10.57
CA LEU A 293 -4.98 -15.69 -10.06
C LEU A 293 -5.84 -16.28 -11.18
N SER A 294 -5.83 -15.67 -12.37
CA SER A 294 -6.52 -16.20 -13.55
C SER A 294 -5.92 -17.54 -13.99
N LYS A 295 -4.59 -17.69 -13.92
CA LYS A 295 -3.91 -18.95 -14.24
C LYS A 295 -4.34 -20.09 -13.31
N VAL A 296 -4.43 -19.82 -12.01
CA VAL A 296 -4.88 -20.79 -10.99
C VAL A 296 -6.34 -21.19 -11.21
N GLU A 297 -7.21 -20.22 -11.48
CA GLU A 297 -8.64 -20.48 -11.72
C GLU A 297 -8.89 -21.35 -12.95
N ASN A 298 -8.11 -21.14 -14.02
CA ASN A 298 -8.23 -21.90 -15.26
C ASN A 298 -7.55 -23.28 -15.21
N ASN A 299 -6.66 -23.51 -14.24
CA ASN A 299 -5.87 -24.74 -14.13
C ASN A 299 -5.92 -25.34 -12.71
N LYS A 300 -7.09 -25.33 -12.05
CA LYS A 300 -7.23 -25.71 -10.63
C LYS A 300 -6.63 -27.07 -10.28
N THR A 301 -6.63 -28.02 -11.21
CA THR A 301 -6.05 -29.37 -11.02
C THR A 301 -4.52 -29.36 -10.89
N ASN A 302 -3.84 -28.28 -11.28
CA ASN A 302 -2.38 -28.16 -11.26
C ASN A 302 -1.86 -27.49 -9.98
N TYR A 303 -2.75 -27.10 -9.06
CA TYR A 303 -2.39 -26.38 -7.83
C TYR A 303 -2.87 -27.13 -6.60
N ILE A 304 -1.96 -27.38 -5.66
CA ILE A 304 -2.28 -28.01 -4.38
C ILE A 304 -2.85 -26.94 -3.45
N LYS A 305 -4.10 -27.09 -3.00
CA LYS A 305 -4.76 -26.10 -2.12
C LYS A 305 -4.37 -26.26 -0.65
N PHE A 306 -4.26 -27.49 -0.18
CA PHE A 306 -3.87 -27.82 1.19
C PHE A 306 -3.35 -29.26 1.25
N LEU A 307 -2.53 -29.56 2.25
CA LEU A 307 -2.12 -30.90 2.64
C LEU A 307 -2.82 -31.28 3.94
N LYS A 308 -3.55 -32.39 3.94
CA LYS A 308 -4.13 -32.98 5.15
C LYS A 308 -3.43 -34.29 5.48
N ILE A 309 -2.89 -34.39 6.69
CA ILE A 309 -2.21 -35.58 7.20
C ILE A 309 -2.93 -36.01 8.46
N ASP A 310 -3.32 -37.28 8.52
CA ASP A 310 -3.92 -37.86 9.71
C ASP A 310 -3.34 -39.25 9.98
N GLN A 311 -3.46 -39.69 11.22
CA GLN A 311 -2.98 -41.00 11.63
C GLN A 311 -3.91 -42.10 11.14
N ALA A 312 -3.33 -43.16 10.59
CA ALA A 312 -4.06 -44.39 10.34
C ALA A 312 -4.52 -44.99 11.67
N SER A 313 -5.76 -45.50 11.70
CA SER A 313 -6.42 -46.07 12.89
C SER A 313 -5.72 -47.30 13.49
N ALA A 314 -4.71 -47.86 12.82
CA ALA A 314 -3.98 -49.06 13.21
C ALA A 314 -2.70 -48.81 14.05
N ASN A 315 -2.43 -47.56 14.47
CA ASN A 315 -1.25 -47.27 15.29
C ASN A 315 -1.44 -47.70 16.75
N HIS A 316 -0.84 -48.85 17.10
CA HIS A 316 -0.88 -49.45 18.43
C HIS A 316 0.25 -48.98 19.39
N SER A 317 1.15 -48.09 18.94
CA SER A 317 2.38 -47.74 19.68
C SER A 317 2.26 -46.52 20.61
N GLY A 318 1.12 -45.82 20.68
CA GLY A 318 0.94 -44.64 21.55
C GLY A 318 1.68 -43.37 21.09
N ASP A 319 2.57 -43.46 20.10
CA ASP A 319 3.30 -42.33 19.54
C ASP A 319 2.42 -41.50 18.58
N ILE A 320 2.30 -40.20 18.85
CA ILE A 320 1.54 -39.27 18.01
C ILE A 320 2.46 -38.61 16.99
N TRP A 321 2.66 -39.29 15.86
CA TRP A 321 3.31 -38.73 14.67
C TRP A 321 2.25 -38.27 13.67
N PHE A 322 2.30 -36.99 13.28
CA PHE A 322 1.44 -36.37 12.27
C PHE A 322 -0.07 -36.69 12.42
N LYS A 323 -0.71 -36.12 13.45
CA LYS A 323 -2.15 -36.27 13.73
C LYS A 323 -2.90 -34.96 13.48
N ASP A 324 -4.01 -35.04 12.76
CA ASP A 324 -4.89 -33.90 12.45
C ASP A 324 -4.13 -32.65 11.97
N ILE A 325 -3.22 -32.83 11.01
CA ILE A 325 -2.45 -31.75 10.42
C ILE A 325 -3.15 -31.27 9.16
N SER A 326 -3.42 -29.97 9.08
CA SER A 326 -3.91 -29.30 7.88
C SER A 326 -3.00 -28.12 7.57
N ILE A 327 -2.29 -28.19 6.43
CA ILE A 327 -1.37 -27.15 5.99
C ILE A 327 -1.95 -26.52 4.73
N PRO A 328 -2.47 -25.29 4.79
CA PRO A 328 -2.92 -24.61 3.58
C PRO A 328 -1.71 -24.12 2.77
N PHE A 329 -1.82 -24.15 1.44
CA PHE A 329 -0.76 -23.68 0.55
C PHE A 329 -1.17 -22.40 -0.18
N ASN A 330 -0.16 -21.60 -0.54
CA ASN A 330 -0.33 -20.55 -1.54
C ASN A 330 -0.16 -21.14 -2.95
N ASN A 331 -0.47 -20.33 -3.97
CA ASN A 331 -0.46 -20.77 -5.36
C ASN A 331 0.91 -20.65 -6.04
N GLU A 332 1.93 -20.17 -5.33
CA GLU A 332 3.21 -19.80 -5.92
C GLU A 332 4.34 -20.49 -5.14
N LEU A 333 5.35 -19.74 -4.68
CA LEU A 333 6.47 -20.33 -3.98
C LEU A 333 6.06 -20.76 -2.56
N ILE A 334 6.19 -22.06 -2.29
CA ILE A 334 6.03 -22.66 -0.96
C ILE A 334 7.42 -23.07 -0.48
N ALA A 335 7.81 -22.56 0.70
CA ALA A 335 9.05 -22.94 1.36
C ALA A 335 8.75 -23.70 2.65
N ILE A 336 9.29 -24.93 2.79
CA ILE A 336 9.17 -25.74 4.01
C ILE A 336 10.42 -25.52 4.86
N ILE A 337 10.29 -24.72 5.92
CA ILE A 337 11.41 -24.28 6.78
C ILE A 337 11.26 -24.87 8.19
N GLY A 338 12.37 -25.15 8.86
CA GLY A 338 12.38 -25.70 10.22
C GLY A 338 13.73 -26.31 10.61
N ASN A 339 13.92 -26.54 11.91
CA ASN A 339 15.17 -27.09 12.47
C ASN A 339 15.40 -28.56 12.11
N LYS A 340 16.63 -29.07 12.31
CA LYS A 340 16.93 -30.50 12.10
C LYS A 340 15.97 -31.36 12.95
N GLY A 341 15.36 -32.37 12.32
CA GLY A 341 14.39 -33.26 12.98
C GLY A 341 12.93 -32.74 13.03
N SER A 342 12.63 -31.56 12.47
CA SER A 342 11.28 -30.96 12.54
C SER A 342 10.24 -31.55 11.56
N GLY A 343 10.51 -32.71 10.95
CA GLY A 343 9.56 -33.37 10.04
C GLY A 343 9.47 -32.84 8.60
N LYS A 344 10.35 -31.91 8.17
CA LYS A 344 10.32 -31.34 6.80
C LYS A 344 10.40 -32.38 5.69
N SER A 345 11.35 -33.33 5.80
CA SER A 345 11.50 -34.41 4.81
C SER A 345 10.25 -35.27 4.75
N GLY A 346 9.64 -35.59 5.90
CA GLY A 346 8.37 -36.33 5.93
C GLY A 346 7.24 -35.61 5.21
N ILE A 347 7.13 -34.28 5.34
CA ILE A 347 6.14 -33.50 4.57
C ILE A 347 6.45 -33.57 3.07
N ALA A 348 7.71 -33.41 2.67
CA ALA A 348 8.12 -33.49 1.27
C ALA A 348 7.86 -34.88 0.65
N ASP A 349 8.14 -35.95 1.39
CA ASP A 349 7.91 -37.34 0.98
C ASP A 349 6.40 -37.63 0.83
N ILE A 350 5.58 -37.16 1.77
CA ILE A 350 4.11 -37.27 1.68
C ILE A 350 3.61 -36.54 0.44
N LEU A 351 4.10 -35.32 0.17
CA LEU A 351 3.73 -34.55 -1.01
C LEU A 351 4.11 -35.28 -2.31
N GLY A 352 5.31 -35.86 -2.37
CA GLY A 352 5.74 -36.65 -3.53
C GLY A 352 4.87 -37.88 -3.76
N LEU A 353 4.51 -38.59 -2.68
CA LEU A 353 3.65 -39.77 -2.75
C LEU A 353 2.24 -39.44 -3.23
N VAL A 354 1.60 -38.40 -2.68
CA VAL A 354 0.22 -38.02 -3.06
C VAL A 354 0.17 -37.29 -4.40
N GLY A 355 1.28 -36.67 -4.81
CA GLY A 355 1.42 -35.96 -6.08
C GLY A 355 1.76 -36.87 -7.26
N ASP A 356 1.92 -38.17 -7.04
CA ASP A 356 2.31 -39.17 -8.06
C ASP A 356 3.61 -38.80 -8.81
N THR A 357 4.53 -38.11 -8.12
CA THR A 357 5.85 -37.77 -8.64
C THR A 357 6.81 -38.90 -8.30
N HIS A 358 6.97 -39.85 -9.22
CA HIS A 358 7.97 -40.93 -9.14
C HIS A 358 9.38 -40.47 -9.49
#